data_AF-A0A379KD83-F1
#
_entry.id   AF-A0A379KD83-F1
#
_cell.length_a   1.000
_cell.length_b   1.000
_cell.length_c   1.000
_cell.angle_alpha   90.00
_cell.angle_beta   90.00
_cell.angle_gamma   90.00
#
_symmetry.space_group_name_H-M   'P 1'
#
loop_
_entity.id
_entity.type
_entity.pdbx_description
1 polymer ?
#
loop_
_entity_poly.entity_id
_entity_poly.type
_entity_poly.pdbx_seq_one_letter_code
_entity_poly.pdbx_strand_id
1 'polypeptide(L)'
;MSGRHIEAIFCDDIRNEIGNKMSFMGVYLNDMHVSDFPITIPKLCIFASVHTAIEKPFKELELVVRKDGETISSIKFEPESLVLNTTSREGFAPPTRAHAGAALIFSPFQFDGPCRLDVVAITEEGELTGPKLYVTKALAPAT
;
A
#
# COMPACT_ATOMS: atom_id res chain seq x y z
N MET A 1 -17.62 12.39 9.50
CA MET A 1 -16.15 12.39 9.53
C MET A 1 -15.65 11.09 8.90
N SER A 2 -14.64 11.18 8.01
CA SER A 2 -13.88 10.09 7.36
C SER A 2 -14.68 9.10 6.47
N GLY A 3 -15.03 9.54 5.25
CA GLY A 3 -15.74 8.70 4.27
C GLY A 3 -14.85 7.65 3.59
N ARG A 4 -13.64 8.04 3.17
CA ARG A 4 -12.66 7.18 2.52
C ARG A 4 -11.27 7.40 3.13
N HIS A 5 -10.47 6.35 3.23
CA HIS A 5 -9.07 6.44 3.64
C HIS A 5 -8.26 5.31 3.01
N ILE A 6 -6.94 5.45 3.02
CA ILE A 6 -5.99 4.46 2.53
C ILE A 6 -5.00 4.11 3.64
N GLU A 7 -4.68 2.83 3.73
CA GLU A 7 -3.64 2.26 4.57
C GLU A 7 -2.63 1.53 3.68
N ALA A 8 -1.38 1.42 4.14
CA ALA A 8 -0.35 0.69 3.43
C ALA A 8 0.65 0.06 4.40
N ILE A 9 1.12 -1.13 4.05
CA ILE A 9 2.20 -1.85 4.72
C ILE A 9 3.37 -1.95 3.75
N PHE A 10 4.50 -1.36 4.11
CA PHE A 10 5.77 -1.54 3.41
C PHE A 10 6.52 -2.71 4.06
N CYS A 11 7.05 -3.64 3.26
CA CYS A 11 7.74 -4.81 3.79
C CYS A 11 8.73 -5.41 2.76
N ASP A 12 9.61 -6.29 3.21
CA ASP A 12 10.54 -7.01 2.33
C ASP A 12 9.83 -8.09 1.50
N ASP A 13 8.80 -8.74 2.05
CA ASP A 13 8.10 -9.85 1.40
C ASP A 13 6.63 -9.96 1.82
N ILE A 14 5.76 -10.35 0.89
CA ILE A 14 4.34 -10.69 1.13
C ILE A 14 4.15 -12.17 0.78
N ARG A 15 3.63 -12.94 1.73
CA ARG A 15 3.32 -14.37 1.51
C ARG A 15 1.85 -14.63 1.74
N ASN A 16 1.27 -15.44 0.85
CA ASN A 16 -0.07 -15.98 1.03
C ASN A 16 0.01 -17.27 1.82
N GLU A 17 -0.81 -17.35 2.87
CA GLU A 17 -0.86 -18.49 3.77
C GLU A 17 -2.21 -19.21 3.65
N ILE A 18 -2.27 -20.44 4.14
CA ILE A 18 -3.51 -21.23 4.18
C ILE A 18 -4.58 -20.48 4.98
N GLY A 19 -5.80 -20.44 4.43
CA GLY A 19 -6.95 -19.82 5.08
C GLY A 19 -7.10 -18.32 4.84
N ASN A 20 -6.67 -17.83 3.67
CA ASN A 20 -6.81 -16.42 3.27
C ASN A 20 -6.11 -15.45 4.24
N LYS A 21 -4.91 -15.83 4.67
CA LYS A 21 -4.05 -15.02 5.54
C LYS A 21 -2.86 -14.51 4.72
N MET A 22 -2.34 -13.36 5.12
CA MET A 22 -1.12 -12.80 4.57
C MET A 22 -0.06 -12.64 5.66
N SER A 23 1.18 -12.97 5.33
CA SER A 23 2.37 -12.71 6.15
C SER A 23 3.17 -11.58 5.53
N PHE A 24 3.49 -10.55 6.33
CA PHE A 24 4.33 -9.42 5.93
C PHE A 24 5.69 -9.52 6.62
N MET A 25 6.75 -9.77 5.87
CA MET A 25 8.10 -10.01 6.42
C MET A 25 8.94 -8.74 6.32
N GLY A 26 9.66 -8.40 7.39
CA GLY A 26 10.49 -7.19 7.41
C GLY A 26 9.65 -5.93 7.23
N VAL A 27 8.64 -5.73 8.08
CA VAL A 27 7.74 -4.57 7.98
C VAL A 27 8.47 -3.30 8.34
N TYR A 28 8.40 -2.32 7.46
CA TYR A 28 8.83 -0.96 7.71
C TYR A 28 7.64 -0.15 8.20
N LEU A 29 7.87 0.70 9.21
CA LEU A 29 6.88 1.69 9.63
C LEU A 29 6.96 2.89 8.68
N ASN A 30 7.46 4.02 9.16
CA ASN A 30 7.63 5.23 8.35
C ASN A 30 9.05 5.34 7.76
N ASP A 31 10.01 4.59 8.30
CA ASP A 31 11.43 4.75 7.98
C ASP A 31 12.07 3.42 7.58
N MET A 32 12.88 3.47 6.52
CA MET A 32 13.80 2.43 6.10
C MET A 32 15.21 2.99 6.22
N HIS A 33 16.05 2.35 7.04
CA HIS A 33 17.45 2.71 7.17
C HIS A 33 18.32 1.75 6.38
N VAL A 34 19.09 2.28 5.44
CA VAL A 34 20.05 1.52 4.63
C VAL A 34 21.49 1.84 5.02
N SER A 35 22.42 0.92 4.78
CA SER A 35 23.82 1.11 5.14
C SER A 35 24.53 2.17 4.31
N ASP A 36 24.24 2.24 3.02
CA ASP A 36 24.79 3.25 2.11
C ASP A 36 23.90 3.45 0.88
N PHE A 37 24.25 4.44 0.06
CA PHE A 37 23.71 4.63 -1.28
C PHE A 37 24.85 4.69 -2.31
N PRO A 38 24.65 4.17 -3.54
CA PRO A 38 23.45 3.47 -3.99
C PRO A 38 23.33 2.08 -3.32
N ILE A 39 22.12 1.60 -3.16
CA ILE A 39 21.84 0.24 -2.65
C ILE A 39 20.70 -0.39 -3.44
N THR A 40 20.87 -1.67 -3.75
CA THR A 40 19.81 -2.49 -4.34
C THR A 40 19.32 -3.46 -3.29
N ILE A 41 18.04 -3.36 -2.94
CA ILE A 41 17.39 -4.33 -2.05
C ILE A 41 16.80 -5.46 -2.89
N PRO A 42 16.81 -6.71 -2.38
CA PRO A 42 16.32 -7.86 -3.14
C PRO A 42 14.85 -7.71 -3.54
N LYS A 43 14.03 -7.12 -2.65
CA LYS A 43 12.60 -7.00 -2.83
C LYS A 43 12.05 -5.87 -1.95
N LEU A 44 11.14 -5.08 -2.52
CA LEU A 44 10.29 -4.13 -1.80
C LEU A 44 8.84 -4.48 -2.13
N CYS A 45 8.04 -4.73 -1.11
CA CYS A 45 6.63 -5.00 -1.23
C CYS A 45 5.82 -3.90 -0.54
N ILE A 46 4.71 -3.52 -1.16
CA ILE A 46 3.73 -2.58 -0.61
C ILE A 46 2.37 -3.24 -0.71
N PHE A 47 1.72 -3.49 0.40
CA PHE A 47 0.31 -3.87 0.41
C PHE A 47 -0.52 -2.65 0.78
N ALA A 48 -1.29 -2.13 -0.17
CA ALA A 48 -2.13 -0.96 0.04
C ALA A 48 -3.60 -1.37 0.05
N SER A 49 -4.37 -0.81 0.98
CA SER A 49 -5.82 -1.01 1.08
C SER A 49 -6.56 0.31 1.22
N VAL A 50 -7.62 0.47 0.44
CA VAL A 50 -8.45 1.67 0.42
C VAL A 50 -9.84 1.30 0.89
N HIS A 51 -10.34 2.04 1.87
CA HIS A 51 -11.59 1.77 2.57
C HIS A 51 -12.63 2.85 2.23
N THR A 52 -13.89 2.43 2.09
CA THR A 52 -15.04 3.32 1.91
C THR A 52 -16.26 2.81 2.67
N ALA A 53 -17.24 3.66 2.92
CA ALA A 53 -18.55 3.24 3.41
C ALA A 53 -19.28 2.39 2.35
N ILE A 54 -20.03 1.36 2.76
CA ILE A 54 -20.72 0.47 1.81
C ILE A 54 -21.81 1.19 1.01
N GLU A 55 -22.39 2.24 1.59
CA GLU A 55 -23.37 3.13 0.97
C GLU A 55 -22.74 4.06 -0.07
N LYS A 56 -21.41 4.12 -0.14
CA LYS A 56 -20.63 4.97 -1.05
C LYS A 56 -19.49 4.18 -1.70
N PRO A 57 -19.79 3.15 -2.49
CA PRO A 57 -18.77 2.32 -3.13
C PRO A 57 -17.88 3.16 -4.08
N PHE A 58 -16.67 2.69 -4.34
CA PHE A 58 -15.79 3.29 -5.34
C PHE A 58 -16.38 3.07 -6.74
N LYS A 59 -16.45 4.14 -7.54
CA LYS A 59 -16.74 4.05 -8.98
C LYS A 59 -15.46 3.88 -9.79
N GLU A 60 -14.39 4.51 -9.33
CA GLU A 60 -13.06 4.45 -9.91
C GLU A 60 -12.04 4.34 -8.79
N LEU A 61 -11.03 3.50 -8.98
CA LEU A 61 -9.93 3.36 -8.03
C LEU A 61 -8.64 3.01 -8.77
N GLU A 62 -7.59 3.78 -8.50
CA GLU A 62 -6.23 3.47 -8.89
C GLU A 62 -5.30 3.63 -7.69
N LEU A 63 -4.52 2.59 -7.39
CA LEU A 63 -3.44 2.66 -6.42
C LEU A 63 -2.16 3.09 -7.15
N VAL A 64 -1.49 4.13 -6.65
CA VAL A 64 -0.30 4.70 -7.24
C VAL A 64 0.81 4.74 -6.19
N VAL A 65 2.01 4.31 -6.59
CA VAL A 65 3.24 4.48 -5.80
C VAL A 65 4.09 5.53 -6.49
N ARG A 66 4.44 6.59 -5.76
CA ARG A 66 5.33 7.65 -6.24
C ARG A 66 6.65 7.60 -5.49
N LYS A 67 7.77 7.82 -6.19
CA LYS A 67 9.09 8.06 -5.61
C LYS A 67 9.48 9.52 -5.87
N ASP A 68 9.70 10.28 -4.80
CA ASP A 68 10.07 11.70 -4.87
C ASP A 68 9.10 12.55 -5.72
N GLY A 69 7.82 12.15 -5.77
CA GLY A 69 6.77 12.80 -6.55
C GLY A 69 6.52 12.20 -7.94
N GLU A 70 7.41 11.34 -8.45
CA GLU A 70 7.26 10.67 -9.74
C GLU A 70 6.56 9.32 -9.59
N THR A 71 5.57 9.01 -10.42
CA THR A 71 4.90 7.70 -10.41
C THR A 71 5.85 6.60 -10.88
N ILE A 72 6.11 5.61 -10.03
CA ILE A 72 6.94 4.44 -10.35
C ILE A 72 6.13 3.17 -10.58
N SER A 73 4.87 3.13 -10.12
CA SER A 73 3.95 2.03 -10.37
C SER A 73 2.51 2.47 -10.13
N SER A 74 1.57 1.88 -10.86
CA SER A 74 0.15 1.98 -10.52
C SER A 74 -0.63 0.72 -10.86
N ILE A 75 -1.73 0.52 -10.15
CA ILE A 75 -2.71 -0.55 -10.36
C ILE A 75 -4.10 0.09 -10.43
N LYS A 76 -4.70 0.05 -11.61
CA LYS A 76 -6.10 0.44 -11.79
C LYS A 76 -7.01 -0.76 -11.51
N PHE A 77 -8.07 -0.54 -10.74
CA PHE A 77 -9.07 -1.56 -10.46
C PHE A 77 -10.17 -1.49 -11.50
N GLU A 78 -10.52 -2.65 -12.06
CA GLU A 78 -11.69 -2.76 -12.93
C GLU A 78 -12.99 -2.59 -12.12
N PRO A 79 -14.02 -1.90 -12.64
CA PRO A 79 -15.25 -1.61 -11.90
C PRO A 79 -15.91 -2.85 -11.28
N GLU A 80 -15.86 -3.99 -11.96
CA GLU A 80 -16.44 -5.25 -11.49
C GLU A 80 -15.73 -5.78 -10.24
N SER A 81 -14.43 -5.52 -10.10
CA SER A 81 -13.63 -5.95 -8.94
C SER A 81 -13.95 -5.16 -7.67
N LEU A 82 -14.46 -3.93 -7.81
CA LEU A 82 -14.82 -3.04 -6.70
C LEU A 82 -16.11 -3.44 -6.00
N VAL A 83 -16.96 -4.24 -6.65
CA VAL A 83 -18.28 -4.66 -6.15
C VAL A 83 -18.19 -5.90 -5.24
N LEU A 84 -17.17 -6.74 -5.41
CA LEU A 84 -17.08 -8.10 -4.85
C LEU A 84 -17.03 -8.16 -3.31
N ASN A 85 -16.56 -7.11 -2.63
CA ASN A 85 -16.35 -7.10 -1.16
C ASN A 85 -17.58 -6.67 -0.34
N THR A 86 -18.76 -6.63 -0.94
CA THR A 86 -20.01 -6.18 -0.30
C THR A 86 -21.01 -7.31 0.00
N THR A 87 -20.67 -8.56 -0.31
CA THR A 87 -21.57 -9.69 -0.13
C THR A 87 -21.82 -10.01 1.34
N SER A 88 -23.10 -10.07 1.73
CA SER A 88 -23.53 -10.53 3.04
C SER A 88 -23.10 -11.98 3.25
N ARG A 89 -22.65 -12.30 4.46
CA ARG A 89 -22.30 -13.66 4.85
C ARG A 89 -23.43 -14.23 5.70
N GLU A 90 -23.91 -15.42 5.35
CA GLU A 90 -24.95 -16.10 6.12
C GLU A 90 -24.54 -16.20 7.60
N GLY A 91 -25.46 -15.83 8.50
CA GLY A 91 -25.20 -15.84 9.95
C GLY A 91 -24.47 -14.61 10.50
N PHE A 92 -24.14 -13.61 9.68
CA PHE A 92 -23.47 -12.39 10.13
C PHE A 92 -24.26 -11.12 9.77
N ALA A 93 -24.11 -10.07 10.59
CA ALA A 93 -24.64 -8.76 10.26
C ALA A 93 -23.93 -8.18 9.01
N PRO A 94 -24.61 -7.36 8.20
CA PRO A 94 -24.00 -6.73 7.02
C PRO A 94 -22.79 -5.86 7.38
N PRO A 95 -21.73 -5.84 6.55
CA PRO A 95 -20.58 -4.96 6.77
C PRO A 95 -20.97 -3.50 6.56
N THR A 96 -20.36 -2.59 7.33
CA THR A 96 -20.58 -1.12 7.21
C THR A 96 -19.53 -0.44 6.33
N ARG A 97 -18.45 -1.14 5.98
CA ARG A 97 -17.35 -0.64 5.13
C ARG A 97 -16.96 -1.69 4.11
N ALA A 98 -16.61 -1.23 2.93
CA ALA A 98 -15.95 -2.01 1.89
C ALA A 98 -14.48 -1.59 1.81
N HIS A 99 -13.64 -2.49 1.32
CA HIS A 99 -12.25 -2.18 1.01
C HIS A 99 -11.83 -2.83 -0.30
N ALA A 100 -10.84 -2.25 -0.96
CA ALA A 100 -10.13 -2.85 -2.07
C ALA A 100 -8.64 -2.74 -1.78
N GLY A 101 -7.87 -3.77 -2.07
CA GLY A 101 -6.43 -3.77 -1.79
C GLY A 101 -5.64 -4.57 -2.81
N ALA A 102 -4.39 -4.20 -2.99
CA ALA A 102 -3.47 -4.87 -3.89
C ALA A 102 -2.05 -4.84 -3.34
N ALA A 103 -1.26 -5.83 -3.74
CA ALA A 103 0.18 -5.87 -3.50
C ALA A 103 0.91 -5.30 -4.72
N LEU A 104 1.79 -4.33 -4.49
CA LEU A 104 2.79 -3.87 -5.45
C LEU A 104 4.15 -4.44 -5.03
N ILE A 105 4.81 -5.14 -5.95
CA ILE A 105 6.06 -5.87 -5.66
C ILE A 105 7.13 -5.38 -6.63
N PHE A 106 8.23 -4.88 -6.09
CA PHE A 106 9.42 -4.45 -6.82
C PHE A 106 10.57 -5.38 -6.47
N SER A 107 11.15 -6.05 -7.47
CA SER A 107 12.17 -7.08 -7.25
C SER A 107 13.07 -7.22 -8.48
N PRO A 108 14.33 -6.76 -8.44
CA PRO A 108 14.96 -5.97 -7.38
C PRO A 108 14.45 -4.51 -7.34
N PHE A 109 14.79 -3.76 -6.29
CA PHE A 109 14.54 -2.31 -6.24
C PHE A 109 15.81 -1.56 -5.83
N GLN A 110 16.17 -0.53 -6.61
CA GLN A 110 17.38 0.26 -6.39
C GLN A 110 17.03 1.63 -5.81
N PHE A 111 17.81 2.03 -4.81
CA PHE A 111 17.82 3.39 -4.26
C PHE A 111 19.17 4.05 -4.56
N ASP A 112 19.15 5.15 -5.30
CA ASP A 112 20.37 5.91 -5.63
C ASP A 112 20.76 6.92 -4.54
N GLY A 113 19.85 7.23 -3.63
CA GLY A 113 20.02 8.21 -2.56
C GLY A 113 18.82 8.24 -1.61
N PRO A 114 18.87 9.08 -0.56
CA PRO A 114 17.73 9.31 0.31
C PRO A 114 16.50 9.73 -0.50
N CYS A 115 15.36 9.12 -0.25
CA CYS A 115 14.14 9.37 -1.01
C CYS A 115 12.89 9.11 -0.18
N ARG A 116 11.74 9.46 -0.76
CA ARG A 116 10.43 9.20 -0.18
C ARG A 116 9.56 8.40 -1.15
N LEU A 117 8.92 7.36 -0.65
CA LEU A 117 7.84 6.66 -1.34
C LEU A 117 6.50 7.10 -0.77
N ASP A 118 5.59 7.49 -1.65
CA ASP A 118 4.21 7.86 -1.32
C ASP A 118 3.25 6.82 -1.89
N VAL A 119 2.31 6.33 -1.07
CA VAL A 119 1.19 5.51 -1.54
C VAL A 119 -0.05 6.38 -1.63
N VAL A 120 -0.69 6.36 -2.79
CA VAL A 120 -1.80 7.24 -3.13
C VAL A 120 -2.93 6.43 -3.73
N ALA A 121 -4.17 6.78 -3.40
CA ALA A 121 -5.34 6.29 -4.12
C ALA A 121 -5.99 7.42 -4.92
N ILE A 122 -6.17 7.23 -6.21
CA ILE A 122 -6.93 8.12 -7.07
C ILE A 122 -8.34 7.55 -7.17
N THR A 123 -9.35 8.36 -6.85
CA THR A 123 -10.77 7.98 -6.88
C THR A 123 -11.57 9.00 -7.68
N GLU A 124 -12.85 8.72 -7.93
CA GLU A 124 -13.76 9.66 -8.58
C GLU A 124 -14.02 10.94 -7.75
N GLU A 125 -13.64 10.95 -6.46
CA GLU A 125 -13.75 12.11 -5.56
C GLU A 125 -12.42 12.86 -5.38
N GLY A 126 -11.38 12.42 -6.09
CA GLY A 126 -10.04 12.97 -6.01
C GLY A 126 -9.04 12.04 -5.32
N GLU A 127 -7.90 12.63 -4.98
CA GLU A 127 -6.73 11.94 -4.45
C GLU A 127 -6.83 11.73 -2.92
N LEU A 128 -6.58 10.50 -2.47
CA LEU A 128 -6.39 10.14 -1.07
C LEU A 128 -4.90 9.89 -0.83
N THR A 129 -4.29 10.71 0.03
CA THR A 129 -2.90 10.53 0.44
C THR A 129 -2.80 9.45 1.52
N GLY A 130 -1.98 8.44 1.28
CA GLY A 130 -1.69 7.38 2.23
C GLY A 130 -0.35 7.55 2.96
N PRO A 131 0.08 6.47 3.64
CA PRO A 131 1.36 6.42 4.34
C PRO A 131 2.55 6.66 3.42
N LYS A 132 3.66 7.09 4.03
CA LYS A 132 4.91 7.39 3.35
C LYS A 132 6.02 6.56 3.95
N LEU A 133 6.94 6.11 3.11
CA LEU A 133 8.20 5.49 3.55
C LEU A 133 9.35 6.43 3.23
N TYR A 134 10.10 6.83 4.26
CA TYR A 134 11.31 7.61 4.15
C TYR A 134 12.51 6.68 4.15
N VAL A 135 13.31 6.73 3.09
CA VAL A 135 14.51 5.89 2.96
C VAL A 135 15.72 6.77 3.23
N THR A 136 16.48 6.44 4.27
CA THR A 136 17.59 7.24 4.76
C THR A 136 18.82 6.38 5.02
N LYS A 137 20.01 6.99 5.02
CA LYS A 137 21.24 6.31 5.44
C LYS A 137 21.20 6.17 6.96
N ALA A 138 21.47 4.97 7.48
CA ALA A 138 21.60 4.74 8.91
C ALA A 138 22.71 5.63 9.48
N LEU A 139 22.43 6.31 10.60
CA LEU A 139 23.48 6.99 11.35
C LEU A 139 24.40 5.92 11.96
N ALA A 140 25.72 6.15 11.90
CA ALA A 140 26.65 5.31 12.64
C ALA A 140 26.26 5.36 14.13
N PRO A 141 26.27 4.22 14.86
CA PRO A 141 25.99 4.25 16.28
C PRO A 141 26.97 5.21 16.97
N ALA A 142 26.43 6.10 17.81
CA ALA A 142 27.25 6.97 18.65
C ALA A 142 28.16 6.07 19.50
N THR A 143 29.46 6.31 19.39
CA THR A 143 30.52 5.52 20.05
C THR A 143 30.55 5.78 21.55
#